data_AF-A0A1E2RXD8-F1
#
_entry.id   AF-A0A1E2RXD8-F1
#
_cell.length_a   1.000
_cell.length_b   1.000
_cell.length_c   1.000
_cell.angle_alpha   90.00
_cell.angle_beta   90.00
_cell.angle_gamma   90.00
#
_symmetry.space_group_name_H-M   'P 1'
#
loop_
_entity.id
_entity.type
_entity.pdbx_description
1 polymer ?
#
loop_
_entity_poly.entity_id
_entity_poly.type
_entity_poly.pdbx_seq_one_letter_code
_entity_poly.pdbx_strand_id
1 'polypeptide(L)'
;MFAKPRQDLAPNTVEFERLPLVKRTGFREYDARWLYPQEINLMGIQAVGLGIAALAKQRGVPARFVVGHDYRSYSSAIKAALIEGLLAGGAEVHDIGLALSPMAYFAQFALDVEGVTMVTASHNDNGWTGIKMGIERPLTFAPEDMTALKELVLSGDLPTPGGGKYVFVDDLPERYMADLTDRPKFERKIKAVVSCGNGTAGAFAPQVLEQLGIEVIPLNCELDYTFPAHNPNPEDMDMLHATRDAVLEHKADLGLAFDGDGDRCGVVDNQGREIFADKVGVMLARDISKLHENAHFVVDVKSTGLFKTDPVLIENGARTDYWKTGHSYIKRYSHKTGALVGFEKSGHFFFNPPLGRGYDDGLVSAIAVLDMLDRNPQQTLAELRDALPETWQSPTMSPPLRRRAEIRRGRPRCGALPEFGEEGGNAGRPEGSRAHHRERYSRGPGGRHLGSGPRLVQQAGTCGRGGKPHFGGEHAFDLRRDRRGALEAAGGRRVQSENLTPGKKLDATSDSKRLPVKCRKSAK
;
A
#
# COMPACT_ATOMS: atom_id res chain seq x y z
N MET A 1 -25.23 23.65 -13.31
CA MET A 1 -24.17 24.03 -12.35
C MET A 1 -24.37 23.17 -11.12
N PHE A 2 -23.33 22.42 -10.72
CA PHE A 2 -23.42 21.53 -9.57
C PHE A 2 -23.45 22.32 -8.24
N ALA A 3 -23.99 21.74 -7.17
CA ALA A 3 -24.02 22.41 -5.87
C ALA A 3 -22.59 22.55 -5.31
N LYS A 4 -22.29 23.68 -4.66
CA LYS A 4 -20.94 23.92 -4.11
C LYS A 4 -20.65 22.97 -2.93
N PRO A 5 -19.51 22.25 -2.94
CA PRO A 5 -19.11 21.39 -1.83
C PRO A 5 -18.95 22.13 -0.49
N ARG A 6 -19.51 21.53 0.55
CA ARG A 6 -19.41 21.94 1.96
C ARG A 6 -18.43 21.05 2.72
N GLN A 7 -17.99 21.53 3.88
CA GLN A 7 -17.02 20.85 4.76
C GLN A 7 -17.57 20.55 6.17
N ASP A 8 -18.82 20.91 6.41
CA ASP A 8 -19.46 20.97 7.74
C ASP A 8 -20.73 20.12 7.84
N LEU A 9 -21.15 19.46 6.75
CA LEU A 9 -22.29 18.54 6.75
C LEU A 9 -22.03 17.33 7.67
N ALA A 10 -23.08 16.90 8.37
CA ALA A 10 -23.08 15.72 9.23
C ALA A 10 -23.98 14.61 8.62
N PRO A 11 -23.55 13.34 8.63
CA PRO A 11 -24.40 12.22 8.20
C PRO A 11 -25.75 12.18 8.94
N ASN A 12 -26.75 11.53 8.33
CA ASN A 12 -28.13 11.45 8.83
C ASN A 12 -28.84 12.82 8.99
N THR A 13 -28.58 13.76 8.08
CA THR A 13 -29.24 15.08 8.06
C THR A 13 -29.80 15.40 6.66
N VAL A 14 -30.86 16.21 6.60
CA VAL A 14 -31.48 16.65 5.33
C VAL A 14 -30.50 17.41 4.43
N GLU A 15 -29.51 18.11 5.01
CA GLU A 15 -28.49 18.79 4.22
C GLU A 15 -27.48 17.81 3.59
N PHE A 16 -27.12 16.74 4.30
CA PHE A 16 -26.21 15.71 3.83
C PHE A 16 -26.76 14.94 2.62
N GLU A 17 -28.07 14.73 2.55
CA GLU A 17 -28.74 14.08 1.40
C GLU A 17 -28.96 15.03 0.20
N ARG A 18 -28.72 16.34 0.37
CA ARG A 18 -29.05 17.37 -0.64
C ARG A 18 -27.86 18.20 -1.12
N LEU A 19 -26.72 18.12 -0.44
CA LEU A 19 -25.53 18.93 -0.72
C LEU A 19 -24.26 18.05 -0.70
N PRO A 20 -23.27 18.35 -1.56
CA PRO A 20 -22.00 17.65 -1.55
C PRO A 20 -21.17 17.97 -0.31
N LEU A 21 -20.75 16.92 0.42
CA LEU A 21 -19.73 16.98 1.46
C LEU A 21 -18.39 16.58 0.84
N VAL A 22 -17.38 17.44 0.94
CA VAL A 22 -15.98 17.10 0.60
C VAL A 22 -15.04 17.76 1.60
N LYS A 23 -14.50 17.01 2.57
CA LYS A 23 -13.46 17.55 3.47
C LYS A 23 -12.17 17.79 2.68
N ARG A 24 -11.61 19.00 2.81
CA ARG A 24 -10.35 19.37 2.16
C ARG A 24 -9.13 18.50 2.53
N THR A 25 -9.22 17.78 3.65
CA THR A 25 -8.15 16.94 4.21
C THR A 25 -7.94 15.64 3.45
N GLY A 26 -8.94 15.18 2.70
CA GLY A 26 -8.81 13.94 1.92
C GLY A 26 -8.10 14.12 0.58
N PHE A 27 -7.91 15.35 0.08
CA PHE A 27 -6.96 15.60 -1.01
C PHE A 27 -5.54 15.55 -0.44
N ARG A 28 -4.88 14.39 -0.57
CA ARG A 28 -3.51 14.17 -0.10
C ARG A 28 -2.51 14.61 -1.19
N GLU A 29 -1.26 14.24 -1.01
CA GLU A 29 -0.15 14.71 -1.86
C GLU A 29 -0.14 14.08 -3.26
N TYR A 30 -0.67 12.85 -3.40
CA TYR A 30 -0.63 12.08 -4.64
C TYR A 30 -1.85 11.16 -4.88
N ASP A 31 -2.73 11.03 -3.88
CA ASP A 31 -4.00 10.31 -3.97
C ASP A 31 -5.09 11.09 -3.20
N ALA A 32 -6.33 10.62 -3.28
CA ALA A 32 -7.39 11.13 -2.43
C ALA A 32 -7.93 10.03 -1.51
N ARG A 33 -8.07 10.29 -0.20
CA ARG A 33 -8.67 9.35 0.76
C ARG A 33 -9.46 10.06 1.85
N TRP A 34 -10.66 9.57 2.14
CA TRP A 34 -11.61 10.12 3.11
C TRP A 34 -12.20 9.00 3.97
N LEU A 35 -12.61 9.31 5.19
CA LEU A 35 -13.56 8.45 5.91
C LEU A 35 -14.95 8.59 5.27
N TYR A 36 -15.59 7.47 4.92
CA TYR A 36 -16.91 7.42 4.33
C TYR A 36 -17.92 6.86 5.34
N PRO A 37 -19.08 7.51 5.57
CA PRO A 37 -19.56 8.77 4.96
C PRO A 37 -19.13 10.08 5.66
N GLN A 38 -18.26 10.05 6.69
CA GLN A 38 -18.07 11.20 7.60
C GLN A 38 -17.28 12.38 7.00
N GLU A 39 -16.46 12.14 5.97
CA GLU A 39 -15.62 13.15 5.33
C GLU A 39 -15.93 13.38 3.84
N ILE A 40 -16.69 12.46 3.20
CA ILE A 40 -17.20 12.60 1.84
C ILE A 40 -18.53 11.84 1.69
N ASN A 41 -19.46 12.39 0.91
CA ASN A 41 -20.71 11.72 0.53
C ASN A 41 -20.76 11.46 -0.99
N LEU A 42 -21.78 10.74 -1.48
CA LEU A 42 -21.88 10.40 -2.91
C LEU A 42 -21.94 11.64 -3.82
N MET A 43 -22.66 12.70 -3.43
CA MET A 43 -22.63 13.98 -4.14
C MET A 43 -21.23 14.63 -4.14
N GLY A 44 -20.45 14.44 -3.07
CA GLY A 44 -19.05 14.86 -3.00
C GLY A 44 -18.15 14.08 -3.95
N ILE A 45 -18.40 12.79 -4.15
CA ILE A 45 -17.72 11.96 -5.15
C ILE A 45 -18.09 12.39 -6.58
N GLN A 46 -19.37 12.69 -6.86
CA GLN A 46 -19.79 13.32 -8.13
C GLN A 46 -19.04 14.64 -8.37
N ALA A 47 -18.87 15.48 -7.35
CA ALA A 47 -18.09 16.72 -7.44
C ALA A 47 -16.62 16.46 -7.78
N VAL A 48 -16.01 15.40 -7.24
CA VAL A 48 -14.65 14.98 -7.59
C VAL A 48 -14.57 14.50 -9.04
N GLY A 49 -15.53 13.70 -9.53
CA GLY A 49 -15.60 13.28 -10.93
C GLY A 49 -15.69 14.47 -11.91
N LEU A 50 -16.56 15.43 -11.60
CA LEU A 50 -16.65 16.70 -12.34
C LEU A 50 -15.32 17.47 -12.34
N GLY A 51 -14.65 17.54 -11.18
CA GLY A 51 -13.34 18.19 -11.04
C GLY A 51 -12.24 17.52 -11.86
N ILE A 52 -12.23 16.18 -11.93
CA ILE A 52 -11.26 15.40 -12.71
C ILE A 52 -11.46 15.63 -14.22
N ALA A 53 -12.71 15.57 -14.71
CA ALA A 53 -13.03 15.87 -16.10
C ALA A 53 -12.69 17.31 -16.49
N ALA A 54 -12.99 18.28 -15.61
CA ALA A 54 -12.62 19.68 -15.80
C ALA A 54 -11.10 19.89 -15.83
N LEU A 55 -10.35 19.21 -14.95
CA LEU A 55 -8.89 19.30 -14.92
C LEU A 55 -8.24 18.73 -16.19
N ALA A 56 -8.67 17.56 -16.68
CA ALA A 56 -8.17 17.01 -17.94
C ALA A 56 -8.37 18.00 -19.10
N LYS A 57 -9.57 18.60 -19.19
CA LYS A 57 -9.87 19.64 -20.18
C LYS A 57 -8.98 20.89 -20.03
N GLN A 58 -8.72 21.35 -18.81
CA GLN A 58 -7.80 22.48 -18.56
C GLN A 58 -6.35 22.16 -18.92
N ARG A 59 -5.94 20.88 -18.85
CA ARG A 59 -4.62 20.40 -19.28
C ARG A 59 -4.54 20.10 -20.79
N GLY A 60 -5.64 20.23 -21.54
CA GLY A 60 -5.70 19.90 -22.97
C GLY A 60 -5.68 18.40 -23.26
N VAL A 61 -5.93 17.56 -22.26
CA VAL A 61 -5.97 16.10 -22.39
C VAL A 61 -7.39 15.64 -22.73
N PRO A 62 -7.59 14.68 -23.65
CA PRO A 62 -8.88 14.05 -23.88
C PRO A 62 -9.48 13.51 -22.58
N ALA A 63 -10.73 13.86 -22.30
CA ALA A 63 -11.44 13.44 -21.08
C ALA A 63 -11.96 12.00 -21.22
N ARG A 64 -11.07 11.02 -21.44
CA ARG A 64 -11.38 9.58 -21.46
C ARG A 64 -10.77 8.92 -20.23
N PHE A 65 -11.56 8.17 -19.48
CA PHE A 65 -11.14 7.59 -18.18
C PHE A 65 -11.49 6.12 -18.05
N VAL A 66 -10.51 5.31 -17.64
CA VAL A 66 -10.73 4.00 -17.03
C VAL A 66 -11.27 4.20 -15.62
N VAL A 67 -12.31 3.47 -15.24
CA VAL A 67 -12.89 3.54 -13.89
C VAL A 67 -13.14 2.13 -13.33
N GLY A 68 -12.48 1.79 -12.21
CA GLY A 68 -12.60 0.49 -11.53
C GLY A 68 -12.78 0.67 -10.02
N HIS A 69 -12.99 -0.43 -9.28
CA HIS A 69 -13.11 -0.40 -7.82
C HIS A 69 -12.57 -1.63 -7.09
N ASP A 70 -12.16 -1.46 -5.82
CA ASP A 70 -11.76 -2.53 -4.90
C ASP A 70 -12.97 -3.25 -4.25
N TYR A 71 -12.72 -4.37 -3.58
CA TYR A 71 -13.76 -5.15 -2.87
C TYR A 71 -14.06 -4.61 -1.46
N ARG A 72 -14.70 -3.45 -1.39
CA ARG A 72 -15.31 -2.94 -0.13
C ARG A 72 -16.80 -2.73 -0.32
N SER A 73 -17.56 -2.86 0.77
CA SER A 73 -19.04 -2.77 0.78
C SER A 73 -19.61 -1.50 0.16
N TYR A 74 -18.86 -0.40 0.16
CA TYR A 74 -19.25 0.90 -0.43
C TYR A 74 -18.60 1.20 -1.80
N SER A 75 -17.59 0.46 -2.24
CA SER A 75 -16.76 0.86 -3.38
C SER A 75 -17.50 0.86 -4.72
N SER A 76 -18.44 -0.07 -4.94
CA SER A 76 -19.29 -0.06 -6.13
C SER A 76 -20.20 1.18 -6.20
N ALA A 77 -20.79 1.61 -5.06
CA ALA A 77 -21.63 2.80 -4.99
C ALA A 77 -20.81 4.10 -5.18
N ILE A 78 -19.60 4.15 -4.61
CA ILE A 78 -18.67 5.27 -4.79
C ILE A 78 -18.20 5.34 -6.25
N LYS A 79 -17.90 4.20 -6.89
CA LYS A 79 -17.61 4.16 -8.33
C LYS A 79 -18.76 4.72 -9.16
N ALA A 80 -20.00 4.29 -8.92
CA ALA A 80 -21.16 4.80 -9.64
C ALA A 80 -21.29 6.33 -9.54
N ALA A 81 -21.17 6.89 -8.33
CA ALA A 81 -21.18 8.34 -8.10
C ALA A 81 -20.01 9.07 -8.80
N LEU A 82 -18.84 8.43 -8.90
CA LEU A 82 -17.67 9.00 -9.59
C LEU A 82 -17.89 9.05 -11.11
N ILE A 83 -18.44 7.96 -11.67
CA ILE A 83 -18.84 7.83 -13.07
C ILE A 83 -19.89 8.88 -13.44
N GLU A 84 -20.93 9.06 -12.61
CA GLU A 84 -21.94 10.12 -12.82
C GLU A 84 -21.30 11.51 -12.90
N GLY A 85 -20.34 11.81 -12.03
CA GLY A 85 -19.58 13.06 -12.05
C GLY A 85 -18.76 13.25 -13.34
N LEU A 86 -18.04 12.20 -13.77
CA LEU A 86 -17.25 12.21 -15.01
C LEU A 86 -18.15 12.40 -16.25
N LEU A 87 -19.24 11.64 -16.36
CA LEU A 87 -20.21 11.73 -17.46
C LEU A 87 -20.90 13.09 -17.53
N ALA A 88 -21.29 13.66 -16.38
CA ALA A 88 -21.86 15.01 -16.30
C ALA A 88 -20.83 16.09 -16.69
N GLY A 89 -19.53 15.84 -16.47
CA GLY A 89 -18.41 16.64 -16.95
C GLY A 89 -18.13 16.53 -18.45
N GLY A 90 -18.82 15.64 -19.17
CA GLY A 90 -18.64 15.39 -20.59
C GLY A 90 -17.52 14.39 -20.93
N ALA A 91 -17.09 13.58 -19.96
CA ALA A 91 -16.06 12.57 -20.17
C ALA A 91 -16.60 11.29 -20.85
N GLU A 92 -15.72 10.58 -21.54
CA GLU A 92 -15.90 9.17 -21.89
C GLU A 92 -15.39 8.29 -20.74
N VAL A 93 -16.20 7.34 -20.29
CA VAL A 93 -15.93 6.46 -19.16
C VAL A 93 -15.92 5.02 -19.63
N HIS A 94 -14.79 4.34 -19.40
CA HIS A 94 -14.60 2.92 -19.56
C HIS A 94 -14.66 2.27 -18.17
N ASP A 95 -15.84 1.79 -17.79
CA ASP A 95 -16.04 1.08 -16.52
C ASP A 95 -15.54 -0.37 -16.66
N ILE A 96 -14.61 -0.74 -15.79
CA ILE A 96 -13.93 -2.05 -15.79
C ILE A 96 -14.36 -2.94 -14.61
N GLY A 97 -15.42 -2.56 -13.88
CA GLY A 97 -15.99 -3.37 -12.81
C GLY A 97 -15.12 -3.43 -11.54
N LEU A 98 -15.09 -4.62 -10.94
CA LEU A 98 -14.22 -4.98 -9.82
C LEU A 98 -12.82 -5.25 -10.38
N ALA A 99 -11.81 -4.54 -9.89
CA ALA A 99 -10.47 -4.56 -10.48
C ALA A 99 -9.36 -4.47 -9.42
N LEU A 100 -8.14 -4.79 -9.82
CA LEU A 100 -6.93 -4.41 -9.08
C LEU A 100 -6.50 -3.00 -9.48
N SER A 101 -5.77 -2.31 -8.61
CA SER A 101 -5.09 -1.05 -8.96
C SER A 101 -4.18 -1.18 -10.19
N PRO A 102 -3.29 -2.20 -10.31
CA PRO A 102 -2.55 -2.45 -11.55
C PRO A 102 -3.42 -2.74 -12.77
N MET A 103 -4.55 -3.43 -12.61
CA MET A 103 -5.48 -3.71 -13.71
C MET A 103 -6.08 -2.41 -14.28
N ALA A 104 -6.38 -1.42 -13.41
CA ALA A 104 -6.82 -0.10 -13.84
C ALA A 104 -5.73 0.70 -14.57
N TYR A 105 -4.46 0.56 -14.19
CA TYR A 105 -3.34 1.17 -14.92
C TYR A 105 -3.08 0.46 -16.27
N PHE A 106 -3.12 -0.87 -16.30
CA PHE A 106 -3.03 -1.69 -17.51
C PHE A 106 -4.09 -1.31 -18.55
N ALA A 107 -5.34 -1.13 -18.10
CA ALA A 107 -6.46 -0.75 -18.95
C ALA A 107 -6.22 0.53 -19.77
N GLN A 108 -5.47 1.50 -19.24
CA GLN A 108 -5.10 2.71 -19.99
C GLN A 108 -4.35 2.36 -21.29
N PHE A 109 -3.48 1.35 -21.23
CA PHE A 109 -2.75 0.84 -22.39
C PHE A 109 -3.63 -0.06 -23.26
N ALA A 110 -4.36 -1.01 -22.66
CA ALA A 110 -5.17 -2.00 -23.38
C ALA A 110 -6.38 -1.42 -24.12
N LEU A 111 -6.88 -0.25 -23.70
CA LEU A 111 -8.04 0.43 -24.28
C LEU A 111 -7.68 1.72 -25.04
N ASP A 112 -6.40 2.12 -25.04
CA ASP A 112 -5.95 3.45 -25.46
C ASP A 112 -6.74 4.61 -24.80
N VAL A 113 -6.77 4.64 -23.47
CA VAL A 113 -7.50 5.64 -22.65
C VAL A 113 -6.53 6.43 -21.77
N GLU A 114 -6.53 7.76 -21.86
CA GLU A 114 -5.56 8.63 -21.17
C GLU A 114 -5.68 8.57 -19.64
N GLY A 115 -6.89 8.71 -19.11
CA GLY A 115 -7.13 8.84 -17.69
C GLY A 115 -7.45 7.52 -16.98
N VAL A 116 -7.23 7.53 -15.67
CA VAL A 116 -7.59 6.44 -14.76
C VAL A 116 -8.13 7.01 -13.47
N THR A 117 -9.18 6.40 -12.93
CA THR A 117 -9.66 6.63 -11.56
C THR A 117 -10.06 5.29 -10.93
N MET A 118 -9.22 4.78 -10.05
CA MET A 118 -9.47 3.54 -9.32
C MET A 118 -10.03 3.87 -7.92
N VAL A 119 -11.24 3.40 -7.61
CA VAL A 119 -11.85 3.56 -6.28
C VAL A 119 -11.28 2.52 -5.33
N THR A 120 -10.45 2.96 -4.40
CA THR A 120 -9.70 2.08 -3.49
C THR A 120 -9.20 2.87 -2.29
N ALA A 121 -9.17 2.23 -1.12
CA ALA A 121 -8.40 2.75 0.03
C ALA A 121 -7.11 1.96 0.30
N SER A 122 -6.73 1.05 -0.60
CA SER A 122 -5.59 0.12 -0.45
C SER A 122 -5.67 -0.61 0.89
N HIS A 123 -4.65 -0.53 1.72
CA HIS A 123 -4.55 -1.15 3.04
C HIS A 123 -5.18 -0.35 4.21
N ASN A 124 -5.95 0.71 3.95
CA ASN A 124 -6.62 1.40 5.07
C ASN A 124 -7.78 0.55 5.62
N ASP A 125 -8.01 0.66 6.92
CA ASP A 125 -9.12 -0.05 7.58
C ASP A 125 -10.48 0.27 6.98
N ASN A 126 -11.46 -0.58 7.24
CA ASN A 126 -12.84 -0.33 6.83
C ASN A 126 -13.39 1.00 7.35
N GLY A 127 -14.14 1.69 6.49
CA GLY A 127 -14.56 3.08 6.67
C GLY A 127 -13.71 4.07 5.88
N TRP A 128 -12.48 3.74 5.46
CA TRP A 128 -11.75 4.55 4.49
C TRP A 128 -12.19 4.24 3.05
N THR A 129 -12.45 5.29 2.28
CA THR A 129 -12.52 5.25 0.82
C THR A 129 -11.41 6.10 0.22
N GLY A 130 -11.14 5.93 -1.06
CA GLY A 130 -10.19 6.75 -1.78
C GLY A 130 -10.30 6.59 -3.29
N ILE A 131 -9.51 7.38 -4.00
CA ILE A 131 -9.36 7.35 -5.44
C ILE A 131 -7.86 7.49 -5.76
N LYS A 132 -7.30 6.51 -6.47
CA LYS A 132 -6.00 6.64 -7.16
C LYS A 132 -6.30 7.13 -8.58
N MET A 133 -5.68 8.23 -9.02
CA MET A 133 -6.08 8.90 -10.27
C MET A 133 -4.93 9.47 -11.10
N GLY A 134 -5.13 9.54 -12.42
CA GLY A 134 -4.19 10.02 -13.42
C GLY A 134 -4.89 10.51 -14.70
N ILE A 135 -4.20 11.32 -15.51
CA ILE A 135 -4.63 11.77 -16.86
C ILE A 135 -3.51 11.52 -17.90
N GLU A 136 -2.47 10.80 -17.53
CA GLU A 136 -1.29 10.50 -18.33
C GLU A 136 -0.89 9.06 -18.03
N ARG A 137 -0.48 8.27 -19.03
CA ARG A 137 -0.11 6.87 -18.81
C ARG A 137 1.39 6.77 -18.54
N PRO A 138 1.88 6.00 -17.56
CA PRO A 138 1.17 5.28 -16.48
C PRO A 138 0.96 6.17 -15.22
N LEU A 139 1.05 7.49 -15.35
CA LEU A 139 1.35 8.42 -14.27
C LEU A 139 0.11 8.86 -13.47
N THR A 140 0.19 8.68 -12.16
CA THR A 140 -0.74 9.22 -11.17
C THR A 140 -0.49 10.71 -10.92
N PHE A 141 -1.49 11.42 -10.39
CA PHE A 141 -1.44 12.87 -10.13
C PHE A 141 -0.25 13.27 -9.25
N ALA A 142 0.40 14.37 -9.64
CA ALA A 142 1.43 15.02 -8.85
C ALA A 142 0.80 15.96 -7.79
N PRO A 143 1.56 16.47 -6.81
CA PRO A 143 1.06 17.43 -5.82
C PRO A 143 0.42 18.69 -6.42
N GLU A 144 0.89 19.11 -7.58
CA GLU A 144 0.36 20.22 -8.37
C GLU A 144 -1.03 19.89 -8.93
N ASP A 145 -1.23 18.69 -9.47
CA ASP A 145 -2.52 18.23 -10.00
C ASP A 145 -3.53 17.98 -8.88
N MET A 146 -3.09 17.34 -7.78
CA MET A 146 -3.91 17.18 -6.56
C MET A 146 -4.31 18.53 -5.95
N THR A 147 -3.48 19.56 -6.09
CA THR A 147 -3.81 20.92 -5.66
C THR A 147 -4.80 21.60 -6.58
N ALA A 148 -4.60 21.51 -7.90
CA ALA A 148 -5.54 22.03 -8.89
C ALA A 148 -6.93 21.36 -8.75
N LEU A 149 -6.99 20.03 -8.65
CA LEU A 149 -8.24 19.29 -8.44
C LEU A 149 -8.97 19.75 -7.17
N LYS A 150 -8.26 19.82 -6.04
CA LYS A 150 -8.80 20.31 -4.76
C LYS A 150 -9.40 21.72 -4.89
N GLU A 151 -8.73 22.61 -5.61
CA GLU A 151 -9.18 23.99 -5.81
C GLU A 151 -10.42 24.07 -6.71
N LEU A 152 -10.46 23.29 -7.80
CA LEU A 152 -11.64 23.17 -8.67
C LEU A 152 -12.85 22.64 -7.90
N VAL A 153 -12.72 21.51 -7.20
CA VAL A 153 -13.82 20.89 -6.44
C VAL A 153 -14.32 21.82 -5.34
N LEU A 154 -13.44 22.43 -4.54
CA LEU A 154 -13.86 23.28 -3.41
C LEU A 154 -14.32 24.69 -3.82
N SER A 155 -14.00 25.15 -5.04
CA SER A 155 -14.55 26.39 -5.58
C SER A 155 -16.07 26.29 -5.81
N GLY A 156 -16.53 25.11 -6.25
CA GLY A 156 -17.88 24.88 -6.76
C GLY A 156 -18.06 25.24 -8.24
N ASP A 157 -17.03 25.72 -8.93
CA ASP A 157 -17.04 25.98 -10.38
C ASP A 157 -16.88 24.67 -11.16
N LEU A 158 -17.93 23.85 -11.08
CA LEU A 158 -18.01 22.52 -11.66
C LEU A 158 -19.00 22.57 -12.83
N PRO A 159 -18.51 22.82 -14.06
CA PRO A 159 -19.36 22.86 -15.25
C PRO A 159 -19.92 21.47 -15.53
N THR A 160 -21.20 21.43 -15.86
CA THR A 160 -21.96 20.20 -16.17
C THR A 160 -22.43 20.26 -17.63
N PRO A 161 -21.52 20.17 -18.62
CA PRO A 161 -21.90 20.22 -20.05
C PRO A 161 -22.73 19.02 -20.48
N GLY A 162 -22.66 17.89 -19.76
CA GLY A 162 -23.26 16.63 -20.18
C GLY A 162 -22.59 16.08 -21.44
N GLY A 163 -23.27 15.17 -22.13
CA GLY A 163 -22.76 14.55 -23.37
C GLY A 163 -21.64 13.52 -23.16
N GLY A 164 -21.34 13.15 -21.90
CA GLY A 164 -20.42 12.06 -21.61
C GLY A 164 -20.92 10.71 -22.13
N LYS A 165 -20.00 9.78 -22.35
CA LYS A 165 -20.25 8.46 -22.94
C LYS A 165 -19.85 7.37 -21.94
N TYR A 166 -20.73 6.41 -21.69
CA TYR A 166 -20.43 5.24 -20.86
C TYR A 166 -20.16 4.01 -21.73
N VAL A 167 -19.11 3.27 -21.40
CA VAL A 167 -18.73 1.98 -21.98
C VAL A 167 -18.41 1.05 -20.83
N PHE A 168 -19.09 -0.08 -20.72
CA PHE A 168 -18.68 -1.16 -19.84
C PHE A 168 -17.72 -2.08 -20.59
N VAL A 169 -16.61 -2.46 -19.95
CA VAL A 169 -15.58 -3.35 -20.50
C VAL A 169 -15.53 -4.58 -19.61
N ASP A 170 -16.34 -5.57 -19.95
CA ASP A 170 -16.55 -6.80 -19.18
C ASP A 170 -15.37 -7.77 -19.25
N ASP A 171 -14.63 -7.77 -20.36
CA ASP A 171 -13.50 -8.68 -20.64
C ASP A 171 -12.11 -8.17 -20.21
N LEU A 172 -12.03 -7.03 -19.49
CA LEU A 172 -10.73 -6.51 -19.05
C LEU A 172 -10.01 -7.46 -18.08
N PRO A 173 -10.64 -8.08 -17.07
CA PRO A 173 -9.95 -9.01 -16.17
C PRO A 173 -9.24 -10.13 -16.93
N GLU A 174 -9.89 -10.69 -17.95
CA GLU A 174 -9.34 -11.71 -18.84
C GLU A 174 -8.16 -11.18 -19.65
N ARG A 175 -8.26 -9.97 -20.22
CA ARG A 175 -7.15 -9.32 -20.93
C ARG A 175 -5.93 -9.08 -20.04
N TYR A 176 -6.14 -8.64 -18.80
CA TYR A 176 -5.08 -8.39 -17.82
C TYR A 176 -4.41 -9.69 -17.37
N MET A 177 -5.21 -10.72 -17.07
CA MET A 177 -4.66 -12.04 -16.73
C MET A 177 -3.87 -12.63 -17.91
N ALA A 178 -4.41 -12.56 -19.14
CA ALA A 178 -3.73 -13.03 -20.34
C ALA A 178 -2.42 -12.28 -20.61
N ASP A 179 -2.36 -10.97 -20.39
CA ASP A 179 -1.13 -10.18 -20.55
C ASP A 179 -0.02 -10.60 -19.57
N LEU A 180 -0.38 -10.98 -18.34
CA LEU A 180 0.57 -11.52 -17.36
C LEU A 180 0.97 -12.97 -17.65
N THR A 181 0.14 -13.73 -18.37
CA THR A 181 0.33 -15.16 -18.63
C THR A 181 0.73 -15.51 -20.07
N ASP A 182 0.86 -14.53 -20.96
CA ASP A 182 1.42 -14.65 -22.32
C ASP A 182 2.95 -14.80 -22.29
N ARG A 183 3.40 -15.89 -21.66
CA ARG A 183 4.79 -16.26 -21.45
C ARG A 183 4.91 -17.78 -21.20
N PRO A 184 6.11 -18.36 -21.37
CA PRO A 184 6.36 -19.72 -20.89
C PRO A 184 6.04 -19.86 -19.39
N LYS A 185 5.49 -21.01 -19.02
CA LYS A 185 5.35 -21.43 -17.62
C LYS A 185 6.74 -21.64 -17.01
N PHE A 186 6.83 -21.50 -15.69
CA PHE A 186 8.08 -21.77 -14.97
C PHE A 186 8.52 -23.23 -15.13
N GLU A 187 9.82 -23.47 -15.35
CA GLU A 187 10.38 -24.82 -15.49
C GLU A 187 10.54 -25.50 -14.13
N ARG A 188 10.93 -24.71 -13.12
CA ARG A 188 10.96 -25.11 -11.72
C ARG A 188 9.52 -25.32 -11.22
N LYS A 189 9.27 -26.50 -10.67
CA LYS A 189 8.08 -26.75 -9.85
C LYS A 189 8.19 -25.92 -8.58
N ILE A 190 7.35 -24.90 -8.45
CA ILE A 190 7.31 -23.99 -7.30
C ILE A 190 5.96 -24.16 -6.61
N LYS A 191 6.00 -24.35 -5.28
CA LYS A 191 4.85 -24.36 -4.39
C LYS A 191 4.78 -23.03 -3.64
N ALA A 192 3.69 -22.28 -3.80
CA ALA A 192 3.55 -20.97 -3.18
C ALA A 192 2.28 -20.86 -2.32
N VAL A 193 2.42 -20.36 -1.10
CA VAL A 193 1.27 -19.83 -0.36
C VAL A 193 0.90 -18.47 -0.95
N VAL A 194 -0.36 -18.31 -1.35
CA VAL A 194 -0.88 -17.07 -1.92
C VAL A 194 -1.85 -16.47 -0.90
N SER A 195 -1.43 -15.39 -0.25
CA SER A 195 -2.13 -14.74 0.85
C SER A 195 -2.76 -13.44 0.39
N CYS A 196 -4.09 -13.30 0.48
CA CYS A 196 -4.81 -12.12 -0.05
C CYS A 196 -5.61 -11.33 0.99
N GLY A 197 -5.64 -11.75 2.25
CA GLY A 197 -6.32 -11.04 3.35
C GLY A 197 -7.79 -10.70 3.10
N ASN A 198 -8.49 -11.55 2.34
CA ASN A 198 -9.87 -11.38 1.87
C ASN A 198 -10.11 -10.14 0.97
N GLY A 199 -9.04 -9.46 0.54
CA GLY A 199 -9.08 -8.33 -0.36
C GLY A 199 -9.16 -8.72 -1.84
N THR A 200 -9.27 -7.72 -2.71
CA THR A 200 -9.55 -7.85 -4.15
C THR A 200 -8.56 -8.74 -4.90
N ALA A 201 -7.31 -8.81 -4.43
CA ALA A 201 -6.29 -9.72 -4.95
C ALA A 201 -6.72 -11.19 -4.99
N GLY A 202 -7.58 -11.63 -4.06
CA GLY A 202 -8.06 -13.00 -3.96
C GLY A 202 -8.83 -13.50 -5.19
N ALA A 203 -9.48 -12.59 -5.93
CA ALA A 203 -10.24 -12.92 -7.14
C ALA A 203 -9.36 -13.20 -8.37
N PHE A 204 -8.07 -12.85 -8.35
CA PHE A 204 -7.21 -12.88 -9.53
C PHE A 204 -5.85 -13.55 -9.29
N ALA A 205 -5.22 -13.31 -8.13
CA ALA A 205 -3.85 -13.74 -7.89
C ALA A 205 -3.65 -15.26 -7.89
N PRO A 206 -4.52 -16.09 -7.28
CA PRO A 206 -4.42 -17.55 -7.38
C PRO A 206 -4.46 -18.02 -8.83
N GLN A 207 -5.47 -17.58 -9.61
CA GLN A 207 -5.67 -17.99 -10.99
C GLN A 207 -4.50 -17.60 -11.91
N VAL A 208 -3.95 -16.40 -11.78
CA VAL A 208 -2.77 -15.96 -12.57
C VAL A 208 -1.56 -16.85 -12.28
N LEU A 209 -1.30 -17.16 -11.02
CA LEU A 209 -0.14 -17.96 -10.61
C LEU A 209 -0.30 -19.45 -11.01
N GLU A 210 -1.50 -20.02 -10.91
CA GLU A 210 -1.81 -21.36 -11.41
C GLU A 210 -1.63 -21.47 -12.93
N GLN A 211 -2.06 -20.44 -13.69
CA GLN A 211 -1.85 -20.39 -15.13
C GLN A 211 -0.35 -20.40 -15.50
N LEU A 212 0.50 -19.74 -14.72
CA LEU A 212 1.97 -19.78 -14.86
C LEU A 212 2.63 -21.10 -14.41
N GLY A 213 1.86 -22.04 -13.85
CA GLY A 213 2.34 -23.37 -13.45
C GLY A 213 2.74 -23.50 -11.98
N ILE A 214 2.41 -22.53 -11.13
CA ILE A 214 2.67 -22.57 -9.69
C ILE A 214 1.66 -23.50 -8.99
N GLU A 215 2.12 -24.35 -8.07
CA GLU A 215 1.25 -25.08 -7.14
C GLU A 215 0.80 -24.11 -6.03
N VAL A 216 -0.39 -23.54 -6.19
CA VAL A 216 -0.93 -22.52 -5.28
C VAL A 216 -1.61 -23.15 -4.06
N ILE A 217 -1.27 -22.61 -2.89
CA ILE A 217 -1.97 -22.85 -1.63
C ILE A 217 -2.69 -21.54 -1.26
N PRO A 218 -4.02 -21.44 -1.41
CA PRO A 218 -4.74 -20.20 -1.13
C PRO A 218 -4.87 -19.97 0.38
N LEU A 219 -4.57 -18.75 0.81
CA LEU A 219 -4.75 -18.26 2.18
C LEU A 219 -5.56 -16.96 2.16
N ASN A 220 -6.75 -16.99 2.73
CA ASN A 220 -7.66 -15.83 2.77
C ASN A 220 -7.91 -15.24 1.36
N CYS A 221 -8.09 -16.08 0.34
CA CYS A 221 -8.36 -15.67 -1.05
C CYS A 221 -9.85 -15.44 -1.34
N GLU A 222 -10.75 -16.04 -0.56
CA GLU A 222 -12.19 -15.76 -0.67
C GLU A 222 -12.48 -14.30 -0.32
N LEU A 223 -13.21 -13.60 -1.19
CA LEU A 223 -13.53 -12.19 -1.03
C LEU A 223 -14.48 -11.97 0.16
N ASP A 224 -14.01 -11.24 1.17
CA ASP A 224 -14.83 -10.82 2.32
C ASP A 224 -14.42 -9.41 2.74
N TYR A 225 -15.27 -8.43 2.43
CA TYR A 225 -15.04 -7.02 2.71
C TYR A 225 -15.02 -6.70 4.21
N THR A 226 -15.34 -7.64 5.09
CA THR A 226 -15.21 -7.45 6.55
C THR A 226 -13.76 -7.65 7.04
N PHE A 227 -12.90 -8.26 6.20
CA PHE A 227 -11.51 -8.61 6.51
C PHE A 227 -11.37 -9.42 7.81
N PRO A 228 -12.01 -10.60 7.91
CA PRO A 228 -12.23 -11.32 9.16
C PRO A 228 -10.95 -11.89 9.81
N ALA A 229 -9.89 -12.13 9.03
CA ALA A 229 -8.62 -12.66 9.53
C ALA A 229 -7.68 -11.54 10.01
N HIS A 230 -7.40 -10.58 9.13
CA HIS A 230 -6.54 -9.42 9.35
C HIS A 230 -6.78 -8.41 8.21
N ASN A 231 -6.36 -7.17 8.40
CA ASN A 231 -6.35 -6.17 7.33
C ASN A 231 -5.42 -6.65 6.18
N PRO A 232 -5.82 -6.56 4.89
CA PRO A 232 -4.98 -6.96 3.76
C PRO A 232 -3.82 -5.96 3.53
N ASN A 233 -2.76 -6.11 4.33
CA ASN A 233 -1.55 -5.30 4.27
C ASN A 233 -0.29 -6.17 4.43
N PRO A 234 0.55 -6.34 3.39
CA PRO A 234 1.75 -7.17 3.44
C PRO A 234 2.95 -6.54 4.16
N GLU A 235 2.78 -5.34 4.74
CA GLU A 235 3.71 -4.80 5.75
C GLU A 235 3.26 -5.15 7.19
N ASP A 236 2.07 -5.71 7.38
CA ASP A 236 1.55 -6.08 8.70
C ASP A 236 2.09 -7.45 9.14
N MET A 237 2.60 -7.51 10.37
CA MET A 237 3.16 -8.73 10.92
C MET A 237 2.10 -9.81 11.10
N ASP A 238 0.84 -9.49 11.36
CA ASP A 238 -0.20 -10.51 11.54
C ASP A 238 -0.49 -11.25 10.21
N MET A 239 -0.52 -10.52 9.09
CA MET A 239 -0.64 -11.10 7.75
C MET A 239 0.60 -11.91 7.35
N LEU A 240 1.80 -11.40 7.66
CA LEU A 240 3.04 -12.09 7.36
C LEU A 240 3.25 -13.35 8.23
N HIS A 241 2.86 -13.32 9.50
CA HIS A 241 2.89 -14.48 10.39
C HIS A 241 1.90 -15.57 9.95
N ALA A 242 0.67 -15.22 9.57
CA ALA A 242 -0.27 -16.19 9.01
C ALA A 242 0.27 -16.83 7.72
N THR A 243 0.89 -16.02 6.86
CA THR A 243 1.54 -16.49 5.63
C THR A 243 2.72 -17.41 5.92
N ARG A 244 3.57 -17.07 6.91
CA ARG A 244 4.66 -17.91 7.42
C ARG A 244 4.15 -19.26 7.90
N ASP A 245 3.14 -19.27 8.75
CA ASP A 245 2.69 -20.49 9.42
C ASP A 245 2.13 -21.48 8.37
N ALA A 246 1.40 -20.98 7.37
CA ALA A 246 0.99 -21.76 6.20
C ALA A 246 2.19 -22.25 5.34
N VAL A 247 3.23 -21.42 5.11
CA VAL A 247 4.44 -21.84 4.38
C VAL A 247 5.14 -23.01 5.08
N LEU A 248 5.25 -22.94 6.41
CA LEU A 248 5.87 -23.99 7.23
C LEU A 248 5.01 -25.26 7.29
N GLU A 249 3.68 -25.13 7.45
CA GLU A 249 2.74 -26.25 7.48
C GLU A 249 2.75 -27.04 6.17
N HIS A 250 2.60 -26.34 5.04
CA HIS A 250 2.51 -26.96 3.72
C HIS A 250 3.87 -27.22 3.05
N LYS A 251 4.97 -26.81 3.69
CA LYS A 251 6.36 -26.91 3.17
C LYS A 251 6.50 -26.26 1.78
N ALA A 252 5.98 -25.03 1.67
CA ALA A 252 6.05 -24.25 0.45
C ALA A 252 7.45 -23.67 0.20
N ASP A 253 7.78 -23.40 -1.06
CA ASP A 253 9.03 -22.75 -1.47
C ASP A 253 9.05 -21.25 -1.08
N LEU A 254 7.88 -20.63 -1.00
CA LEU A 254 7.67 -19.24 -0.59
C LEU A 254 6.21 -18.95 -0.23
N GLY A 255 6.00 -17.81 0.43
CA GLY A 255 4.71 -17.15 0.56
C GLY A 255 4.70 -15.81 -0.17
N LEU A 256 3.61 -15.51 -0.87
CA LEU A 256 3.35 -14.28 -1.61
C LEU A 256 2.10 -13.62 -1.01
N ALA A 257 2.25 -12.44 -0.41
CA ALA A 257 1.19 -11.75 0.32
C ALA A 257 0.79 -10.47 -0.41
N PHE A 258 -0.46 -10.37 -0.86
CA PHE A 258 -0.98 -9.24 -1.62
C PHE A 258 -1.79 -8.28 -0.75
N ASP A 259 -1.74 -6.98 -1.05
CA ASP A 259 -2.58 -6.00 -0.36
C ASP A 259 -3.99 -5.88 -0.97
N GLY A 260 -4.87 -5.12 -0.29
CA GLY A 260 -6.30 -5.10 -0.57
C GLY A 260 -6.71 -4.75 -2.01
N ASP A 261 -5.87 -4.03 -2.75
CA ASP A 261 -6.07 -3.68 -4.16
C ASP A 261 -4.93 -4.13 -5.09
N GLY A 262 -3.99 -4.93 -4.59
CA GLY A 262 -3.05 -5.74 -5.39
C GLY A 262 -1.90 -4.99 -6.05
N ASP A 263 -1.55 -3.77 -5.64
CA ASP A 263 -0.37 -3.06 -6.16
C ASP A 263 0.92 -3.31 -5.35
N ARG A 264 0.83 -4.15 -4.31
CA ARG A 264 1.98 -4.58 -3.49
C ARG A 264 2.02 -6.09 -3.26
N CYS A 265 3.23 -6.63 -3.17
CA CYS A 265 3.50 -8.02 -2.80
C CYS A 265 4.57 -8.09 -1.68
N GLY A 266 4.19 -8.63 -0.52
CA GLY A 266 5.10 -9.11 0.51
C GLY A 266 5.56 -10.53 0.23
N VAL A 267 6.69 -10.93 0.85
CA VAL A 267 7.35 -12.20 0.58
C VAL A 267 7.78 -12.87 1.89
N VAL A 268 7.54 -14.17 2.01
CA VAL A 268 8.05 -15.03 3.09
C VAL A 268 8.84 -16.18 2.46
N ASP A 269 10.02 -16.52 3.00
CA ASP A 269 10.83 -17.63 2.47
C ASP A 269 10.41 -19.02 3.01
N ASN A 270 10.94 -20.07 2.37
CA ASN A 270 10.74 -21.48 2.73
C ASN A 270 11.19 -21.87 4.15
N GLN A 271 11.88 -20.99 4.89
CA GLN A 271 12.20 -21.19 6.30
C GLN A 271 11.24 -20.41 7.23
N GLY A 272 10.17 -19.83 6.66
CA GLY A 272 9.20 -19.05 7.39
C GLY A 272 9.71 -17.68 7.84
N ARG A 273 10.64 -17.08 7.10
CA ARG A 273 11.26 -15.81 7.48
C ARG A 273 10.75 -14.70 6.54
N GLU A 274 10.24 -13.63 7.11
CA GLU A 274 9.70 -12.50 6.36
C GLU A 274 10.83 -11.76 5.62
N ILE A 275 10.63 -11.45 4.34
CA ILE A 275 11.55 -10.63 3.55
C ILE A 275 10.87 -9.28 3.28
N PHE A 276 11.26 -8.26 4.04
CA PHE A 276 10.80 -6.88 3.80
C PHE A 276 11.10 -6.43 2.37
N ALA A 277 10.20 -5.64 1.79
CA ALA A 277 10.25 -5.26 0.38
C ALA A 277 11.55 -4.55 -0.03
N ASP A 278 12.22 -3.82 0.89
CA ASP A 278 13.52 -3.22 0.60
C ASP A 278 14.63 -4.26 0.40
N LYS A 279 14.55 -5.44 1.03
CA LYS A 279 15.44 -6.59 0.76
C LYS A 279 15.01 -7.37 -0.46
N VAL A 280 13.71 -7.60 -0.67
CA VAL A 280 13.19 -8.24 -1.92
C VAL A 280 13.67 -7.45 -3.14
N GLY A 281 13.56 -6.13 -3.11
CA GLY A 281 14.04 -5.26 -4.19
C GLY A 281 15.53 -5.36 -4.45
N VAL A 282 16.38 -5.58 -3.43
CA VAL A 282 17.82 -5.84 -3.63
C VAL A 282 18.06 -7.20 -4.29
N MET A 283 17.31 -8.23 -3.90
CA MET A 283 17.39 -9.56 -4.52
C MET A 283 17.00 -9.50 -6.00
N LEU A 284 15.89 -8.82 -6.32
CA LEU A 284 15.45 -8.58 -7.70
C LEU A 284 16.45 -7.71 -8.48
N ALA A 285 16.99 -6.64 -7.89
CA ALA A 285 17.99 -5.80 -8.53
C ALA A 285 19.28 -6.58 -8.85
N ARG A 286 19.72 -7.49 -7.98
CA ARG A 286 20.86 -8.41 -8.23
C ARG A 286 20.59 -9.33 -9.41
N ASP A 287 19.39 -9.88 -9.51
CA ASP A 287 19.03 -10.79 -10.60
C ASP A 287 18.91 -10.03 -11.93
N ILE A 288 18.15 -8.92 -11.94
CA ILE A 288 17.93 -8.06 -13.12
C ILE A 288 19.25 -7.46 -13.64
N SER A 289 20.17 -7.05 -12.76
CA SER A 289 21.47 -6.50 -13.19
C SER A 289 22.42 -7.51 -13.85
N LYS A 290 22.18 -8.82 -13.71
CA LYS A 290 22.88 -9.85 -14.51
C LYS A 290 22.34 -9.94 -15.94
N LEU A 291 21.09 -9.53 -16.15
CA LEU A 291 20.38 -9.61 -17.43
C LEU A 291 20.46 -8.29 -18.22
N HIS A 292 20.74 -7.17 -17.55
CA HIS A 292 20.81 -5.83 -18.13
C HIS A 292 22.10 -5.11 -17.71
N GLU A 293 23.01 -4.90 -18.66
CA GLU A 293 24.22 -4.12 -18.44
C GLU A 293 23.90 -2.69 -17.97
N ASN A 294 24.69 -2.18 -17.01
CA ASN A 294 24.54 -0.83 -16.45
C ASN A 294 23.12 -0.54 -15.90
N ALA A 295 22.42 -1.58 -15.40
CA ALA A 295 21.06 -1.49 -14.87
C ALA A 295 20.87 -0.28 -13.93
N HIS A 296 19.90 0.57 -14.25
CA HIS A 296 19.57 1.75 -13.43
C HIS A 296 18.29 1.50 -12.63
N PHE A 297 18.37 1.74 -11.32
CA PHE A 297 17.28 1.60 -10.36
C PHE A 297 17.00 2.92 -9.64
N VAL A 298 15.73 3.14 -9.30
CA VAL A 298 15.29 4.22 -8.41
C VAL A 298 14.77 3.61 -7.13
N VAL A 299 15.13 4.16 -5.97
CA VAL A 299 14.78 3.58 -4.67
C VAL A 299 14.35 4.67 -3.69
N ASP A 300 13.34 4.42 -2.87
CA ASP A 300 12.91 5.39 -1.86
C ASP A 300 13.93 5.59 -0.71
N VAL A 301 13.91 6.76 -0.06
CA VAL A 301 14.83 7.09 1.03
C VAL A 301 14.71 6.21 2.29
N LYS A 302 13.63 5.45 2.51
CA LYS A 302 13.50 4.52 3.65
C LYS A 302 14.18 3.16 3.43
N SER A 303 14.39 2.76 2.17
CA SER A 303 14.97 1.46 1.82
C SER A 303 16.43 1.28 2.27
N THR A 304 16.81 0.03 2.53
CA THR A 304 18.17 -0.40 2.87
C THR A 304 19.26 0.24 2.01
N GLY A 305 20.43 0.50 2.60
CA GLY A 305 21.63 1.00 1.90
C GLY A 305 22.21 0.03 0.87
N LEU A 306 21.85 -1.25 0.94
CA LEU A 306 22.39 -2.33 0.09
C LEU A 306 22.30 -2.03 -1.40
N PHE A 307 21.25 -1.36 -1.90
CA PHE A 307 21.17 -0.96 -3.31
C PHE A 307 22.35 -0.11 -3.83
N LYS A 308 23.21 0.42 -2.95
CA LYS A 308 24.49 1.11 -3.31
C LYS A 308 25.75 0.42 -2.81
N THR A 309 25.65 -0.52 -1.87
CA THR A 309 26.82 -1.14 -1.20
C THR A 309 26.93 -2.63 -1.42
N ASP A 310 25.95 -3.23 -2.10
CA ASP A 310 25.96 -4.65 -2.43
C ASP A 310 27.05 -4.98 -3.46
N PRO A 311 27.91 -5.98 -3.20
CA PRO A 311 29.04 -6.27 -4.08
C PRO A 311 28.62 -6.72 -5.49
N VAL A 312 27.53 -7.48 -5.62
CA VAL A 312 27.06 -7.98 -6.92
C VAL A 312 26.49 -6.83 -7.76
N LEU A 313 25.74 -5.91 -7.14
CA LEU A 313 25.27 -4.71 -7.85
C LEU A 313 26.44 -3.81 -8.32
N ILE A 314 27.49 -3.69 -7.51
CA ILE A 314 28.70 -2.92 -7.86
C ILE A 314 29.47 -3.60 -8.99
N GLU A 315 29.64 -4.92 -8.93
CA GLU A 315 30.33 -5.72 -9.95
C GLU A 315 29.60 -5.68 -11.30
N ASN A 316 28.27 -5.76 -11.30
CA ASN A 316 27.42 -5.64 -12.49
C ASN A 316 27.32 -4.18 -13.01
N GLY A 317 27.99 -3.21 -12.39
CA GLY A 317 27.94 -1.80 -12.79
C GLY A 317 26.59 -1.11 -12.59
N ALA A 318 25.72 -1.65 -11.73
CA ALA A 318 24.38 -1.14 -11.52
C ALA A 318 24.38 0.25 -10.84
N ARG A 319 23.51 1.15 -11.29
CA ARG A 319 23.34 2.50 -10.77
C ARG A 319 22.06 2.60 -9.95
N THR A 320 22.13 3.19 -8.75
CA THR A 320 20.96 3.40 -7.89
C THR A 320 20.82 4.86 -7.48
N ASP A 321 19.69 5.48 -7.83
CA ASP A 321 19.31 6.81 -7.35
C ASP A 321 18.33 6.69 -6.17
N TYR A 322 18.61 7.39 -5.06
CA TYR A 322 17.65 7.48 -3.95
C TYR A 322 16.75 8.70 -4.13
N TRP A 323 15.43 8.50 -3.98
CA TRP A 323 14.40 9.50 -4.23
C TRP A 323 13.38 9.59 -3.09
N LYS A 324 12.49 10.58 -3.18
CA LYS A 324 11.43 10.84 -2.19
C LYS A 324 10.50 9.64 -2.03
N THR A 325 9.99 9.44 -0.82
CA THR A 325 8.98 8.43 -0.50
C THR A 325 7.63 8.84 -1.11
N GLY A 326 6.84 7.88 -1.58
CA GLY A 326 5.53 8.06 -2.16
C GLY A 326 5.46 7.44 -3.55
N HIS A 327 4.51 6.52 -3.74
CA HIS A 327 4.38 5.71 -4.95
C HIS A 327 4.39 6.56 -6.25
N SER A 328 3.63 7.65 -6.31
CA SER A 328 3.62 8.58 -7.45
C SER A 328 4.94 9.33 -7.68
N TYR A 329 5.73 9.61 -6.64
CA TYR A 329 7.05 10.23 -6.79
C TYR A 329 8.07 9.26 -7.38
N ILE A 330 8.08 8.00 -6.91
CA ILE A 330 8.92 6.94 -7.46
C ILE A 330 8.51 6.66 -8.91
N LYS A 331 7.21 6.47 -9.18
CA LYS A 331 6.65 6.24 -10.53
C LYS A 331 7.09 7.31 -11.53
N ARG A 332 6.88 8.60 -11.20
CA ARG A 332 7.26 9.71 -12.09
C ARG A 332 8.77 9.84 -12.26
N TYR A 333 9.57 9.59 -11.21
CA TYR A 333 11.02 9.73 -11.29
C TYR A 333 11.70 8.56 -12.02
N SER A 334 11.26 7.31 -11.79
CA SER A 334 11.76 6.14 -12.52
C SER A 334 11.48 6.26 -14.01
N HIS A 335 10.25 6.63 -14.38
CA HIS A 335 9.86 6.89 -15.77
C HIS A 335 10.69 8.01 -16.41
N LYS A 336 10.81 9.17 -15.74
CA LYS A 336 11.59 10.32 -16.25
C LYS A 336 13.09 10.01 -16.43
N THR A 337 13.65 9.11 -15.63
CA THR A 337 15.09 8.81 -15.64
C THR A 337 15.45 7.55 -16.43
N GLY A 338 14.48 6.81 -16.95
CA GLY A 338 14.70 5.57 -17.69
C GLY A 338 15.18 4.40 -16.80
N ALA A 339 14.85 4.43 -15.50
CA ALA A 339 15.23 3.36 -14.58
C ALA A 339 14.42 2.09 -14.86
N LEU A 340 15.07 0.93 -14.95
CA LEU A 340 14.43 -0.36 -15.20
C LEU A 340 13.36 -0.69 -14.16
N VAL A 341 13.66 -0.46 -12.88
CA VAL A 341 12.72 -0.67 -11.78
C VAL A 341 12.82 0.47 -10.75
N GLY A 342 11.67 0.99 -10.35
CA GLY A 342 11.52 1.74 -9.11
C GLY A 342 11.19 0.80 -7.94
N PHE A 343 11.88 0.89 -6.81
CA PHE A 343 11.58 0.12 -5.60
C PHE A 343 11.19 1.04 -4.44
N GLU A 344 10.07 0.77 -3.78
CA GLU A 344 9.69 1.42 -2.53
C GLU A 344 9.62 0.41 -1.39
N LYS A 345 10.13 0.78 -0.19
CA LYS A 345 10.07 -0.05 1.02
C LYS A 345 8.65 -0.49 1.41
N SER A 346 7.63 0.22 0.94
CA SER A 346 6.20 -0.08 1.14
C SER A 346 5.74 -1.39 0.49
N GLY A 347 6.46 -1.89 -0.52
CA GLY A 347 6.04 -3.00 -1.38
C GLY A 347 5.61 -2.60 -2.80
N HIS A 348 5.55 -1.32 -3.16
CA HIS A 348 5.30 -0.90 -4.55
C HIS A 348 6.58 -1.01 -5.39
N PHE A 349 6.58 -1.86 -6.42
CA PHE A 349 7.66 -1.94 -7.42
C PHE A 349 7.15 -1.53 -8.81
N PHE A 350 7.90 -0.65 -9.48
CA PHE A 350 7.52 0.00 -10.73
C PHE A 350 8.43 -0.50 -11.86
N PHE A 351 8.05 -1.61 -12.51
CA PHE A 351 8.79 -2.18 -13.61
C PHE A 351 8.54 -1.37 -14.89
N ASN A 352 9.54 -0.65 -15.38
CA ASN A 352 9.49 0.13 -16.61
C ASN A 352 9.84 -0.73 -17.84
N PRO A 353 9.56 -0.26 -19.07
CA PRO A 353 10.00 -0.96 -20.27
C PRO A 353 11.52 -1.22 -20.28
N PRO A 354 11.99 -2.42 -20.68
CA PRO A 354 11.22 -3.51 -21.29
C PRO A 354 10.57 -4.49 -20.30
N LEU A 355 10.78 -4.34 -18.98
CA LEU A 355 10.32 -5.29 -17.95
C LEU A 355 8.83 -5.14 -17.58
N GLY A 356 8.23 -3.99 -17.88
CA GLY A 356 6.84 -3.69 -17.60
C GLY A 356 6.41 -2.36 -18.23
N ARG A 357 5.34 -1.75 -17.70
CA ARG A 357 4.74 -0.51 -18.26
C ARG A 357 4.86 0.71 -17.35
N GLY A 358 5.66 0.62 -16.29
CA GLY A 358 6.01 1.74 -15.41
C GLY A 358 4.99 2.07 -14.31
N TYR A 359 4.03 1.19 -14.04
CA TYR A 359 3.16 1.28 -12.86
C TYR A 359 3.53 0.25 -11.78
N ASP A 360 2.99 0.47 -10.59
CA ASP A 360 3.03 -0.40 -9.42
C ASP A 360 2.06 -1.58 -9.61
N ASP A 361 2.57 -2.80 -9.47
CA ASP A 361 1.84 -4.05 -9.70
C ASP A 361 2.37 -5.18 -8.81
N GLY A 362 1.52 -5.68 -7.91
CA GLY A 362 1.87 -6.77 -7.00
C GLY A 362 2.05 -8.10 -7.72
N LEU A 363 1.32 -8.37 -8.80
CA LEU A 363 1.44 -9.60 -9.57
C LEU A 363 2.70 -9.62 -10.42
N VAL A 364 3.06 -8.51 -11.07
CA VAL A 364 4.37 -8.39 -11.74
C VAL A 364 5.51 -8.53 -10.73
N SER A 365 5.35 -7.98 -9.52
CA SER A 365 6.33 -8.14 -8.43
C SER A 365 6.47 -9.60 -7.99
N ALA A 366 5.36 -10.33 -7.84
CA ALA A 366 5.36 -11.76 -7.50
C ALA A 366 5.98 -12.59 -8.63
N ILE A 367 5.61 -12.31 -9.89
CA ILE A 367 6.18 -12.94 -11.08
C ILE A 367 7.70 -12.72 -11.13
N ALA A 368 8.19 -11.50 -10.84
CA ALA A 368 9.63 -11.22 -10.79
C ALA A 368 10.38 -12.03 -9.71
N VAL A 369 9.76 -12.28 -8.55
CA VAL A 369 10.33 -13.15 -7.50
C VAL A 369 10.38 -14.61 -7.94
N LEU A 370 9.33 -15.10 -8.62
CA LEU A 370 9.27 -16.45 -9.17
C LEU A 370 10.27 -16.64 -10.31
N ASP A 371 10.39 -15.65 -11.19
CA ASP A 371 11.39 -15.54 -12.27
C ASP A 371 12.83 -15.66 -11.74
N MET A 372 13.16 -14.93 -10.66
CA MET A 372 14.44 -15.04 -9.98
C MET A 372 14.63 -16.44 -9.37
N LEU A 373 13.58 -17.05 -8.79
CA LEU A 373 13.67 -18.37 -8.17
C LEU A 373 13.83 -19.50 -9.21
N ASP A 374 13.19 -19.36 -10.37
CA ASP A 374 13.29 -20.27 -11.52
C ASP A 374 14.69 -20.25 -12.14
N ARG A 375 15.28 -19.05 -12.32
CA ARG A 375 16.67 -18.87 -12.80
C ARG A 375 17.75 -19.37 -11.84
N ASN A 376 17.41 -19.64 -10.58
CA ASN A 376 18.36 -20.14 -9.56
C ASN A 376 17.87 -21.49 -9.00
N PRO A 377 17.76 -22.55 -9.84
CA PRO A 377 17.06 -23.80 -9.49
C PRO A 377 17.75 -24.65 -8.41
N GLN A 378 19.03 -24.39 -8.13
CA GLN A 378 19.81 -25.05 -7.08
C GLN A 378 19.75 -24.31 -5.73
N GLN A 379 19.01 -23.21 -5.64
CA GLN A 379 18.90 -22.40 -4.43
C GLN A 379 17.44 -22.26 -3.98
N THR A 380 17.25 -22.23 -2.67
CA THR A 380 16.00 -21.84 -2.03
C THR A 380 15.92 -20.31 -1.90
N LEU A 381 14.71 -19.77 -1.73
CA LEU A 381 14.54 -18.32 -1.52
C LEU A 381 15.27 -17.86 -0.24
N ALA A 382 15.32 -18.72 0.78
CA ALA A 382 16.10 -18.53 1.98
C ALA A 382 17.61 -18.32 1.71
N GLU A 383 18.22 -19.15 0.85
CA GLU A 383 19.65 -19.04 0.51
C GLU A 383 19.95 -17.83 -0.38
N LEU A 384 19.05 -17.48 -1.32
CA LEU A 384 19.17 -16.26 -2.12
C LEU A 384 19.16 -15.00 -1.23
N ARG A 385 18.33 -15.01 -0.19
CA ARG A 385 18.25 -13.94 0.83
C ARG A 385 19.50 -13.90 1.72
N ASP A 386 19.99 -15.06 2.13
CA ASP A 386 21.16 -15.18 3.03
C ASP A 386 22.49 -14.88 2.30
N ALA A 387 22.48 -14.85 0.96
CA ALA A 387 23.58 -14.34 0.14
C ALA A 387 23.64 -12.79 0.08
N LEU A 388 22.68 -12.06 0.67
CA LEU A 388 22.78 -10.61 0.86
C LEU A 388 23.75 -10.29 2.02
N PRO A 389 24.49 -9.15 1.98
CA PRO A 389 25.26 -8.71 3.15
C PRO A 389 24.32 -8.44 4.33
N GLU A 390 24.71 -8.90 5.52
CA GLU A 390 23.89 -8.75 6.72
C GLU A 390 23.78 -7.26 7.12
N THR A 391 22.55 -6.78 7.30
CA THR A 391 22.27 -5.41 7.74
C THR A 391 21.28 -5.38 8.90
N TRP A 392 21.62 -4.62 9.94
CA TRP A 392 20.78 -4.40 11.10
C TRP A 392 19.97 -3.11 10.92
N GLN A 393 18.65 -3.22 11.01
CA GLN A 393 17.71 -2.09 10.88
C GLN A 393 16.92 -1.91 12.17
N SER A 394 16.61 -0.66 12.54
CA SER A 394 15.56 -0.38 13.52
C SER A 394 14.18 -0.51 12.84
N PRO A 395 13.12 -0.85 13.60
CA PRO A 395 11.74 -0.66 13.14
C PRO A 395 11.48 0.79 12.71
N THR A 396 10.46 0.99 11.87
CA THR A 396 10.01 2.35 11.50
C THR A 396 9.47 3.06 12.74
N MET A 397 10.16 4.12 13.17
CA MET A 397 9.74 4.91 14.33
C MET A 397 8.87 6.09 13.91
N SER A 398 7.65 6.15 14.44
CA SER A 398 6.67 7.22 14.17
C SER A 398 6.39 8.05 15.44
N PRO A 399 7.31 8.93 15.87
CA PRO A 399 7.14 9.71 17.09
C PRO A 399 5.94 10.68 16.96
N PRO A 400 5.01 10.73 17.93
CA PRO A 400 3.85 11.60 17.86
C PRO A 400 4.25 13.08 17.95
N LEU A 401 4.08 13.82 16.85
CA LEU A 401 4.29 15.26 16.81
C LEU A 401 3.23 15.97 17.67
N ARG A 402 3.67 16.58 18.78
CA ARG A 402 2.81 17.50 19.56
C ARG A 402 2.38 18.67 18.65
N ARG A 403 1.07 18.90 18.52
CA ARG A 403 0.48 19.72 17.45
C ARG A 403 0.99 21.18 17.41
N ARG A 404 1.30 21.62 16.19
CA ARG A 404 1.18 23.01 15.67
C ARG A 404 1.73 24.16 16.54
N ALA A 405 3.06 24.33 16.51
CA ALA A 405 3.68 25.64 16.73
C ALA A 405 4.87 25.90 15.79
N GLU A 406 5.74 24.92 15.57
CA GLU A 406 7.08 25.19 15.01
C GLU A 406 7.15 25.20 13.47
N ILE A 407 6.28 24.50 12.76
CA ILE A 407 6.32 24.41 11.28
C ILE A 407 6.02 25.77 10.59
N ARG A 408 5.33 26.70 11.28
CA ARG A 408 4.93 28.00 10.70
C ARG A 408 6.06 29.06 10.71
N ARG A 409 7.22 28.76 11.28
CA ARG A 409 8.46 29.54 11.07
C ARG A 409 9.34 28.73 10.12
N GLY A 410 9.59 29.26 8.93
CA GLY A 410 10.35 28.56 7.89
C GLY A 410 11.69 28.05 8.40
N ARG A 411 12.02 26.79 8.04
CA ARG A 411 13.03 25.91 8.65
C ARG A 411 12.59 25.32 10.00
N PRO A 412 12.27 24.00 10.07
CA PRO A 412 12.72 23.23 11.22
C PRO A 412 14.25 23.36 11.26
N ARG A 413 14.78 24.20 12.17
CA ARG A 413 16.21 24.12 12.48
C ARG A 413 16.43 22.74 13.10
N CYS A 414 17.27 21.92 12.47
CA CYS A 414 17.93 20.81 13.17
C CYS A 414 18.79 21.44 14.29
N GLY A 415 18.18 21.70 15.44
CA GLY A 415 18.73 22.50 16.53
C GLY A 415 19.80 21.74 17.32
N ALA A 416 21.03 21.78 16.80
CA ALA A 416 22.13 20.86 17.11
C ALA A 416 21.90 19.46 16.52
N LEU A 417 22.26 19.31 15.24
CA LEU A 417 23.17 18.22 14.90
C LEU A 417 24.49 18.53 15.64
N PRO A 418 25.16 17.55 16.28
CA PRO A 418 26.59 17.69 16.51
C PRO A 418 27.30 17.90 15.16
N GLU A 419 28.51 18.46 15.17
CA GLU A 419 29.35 18.51 13.98
C GLU A 419 29.70 17.08 13.55
N PHE A 420 28.87 16.52 12.67
CA PHE A 420 29.21 15.32 11.92
C PHE A 420 30.28 15.72 10.92
N GLY A 421 31.55 15.52 11.30
CA GLY A 421 32.70 15.92 10.49
C GLY A 421 32.58 15.44 9.06
N GLU A 422 32.95 16.30 8.10
CA GLU A 422 32.93 16.02 6.66
C GLU A 422 34.01 15.00 6.29
N GLU A 423 33.74 13.73 6.60
CA GLU A 423 34.68 12.62 6.44
C GLU A 423 34.07 11.49 5.59
N GLY A 424 33.57 11.86 4.41
CA GLY A 424 33.46 10.94 3.26
C GLY A 424 32.07 10.41 2.88
N GLY A 425 30.99 11.20 2.99
CA GLY A 425 29.64 10.82 2.55
C GLY A 425 28.86 11.96 1.89
N ASN A 426 28.39 11.74 0.65
CA ASN A 426 27.59 12.73 -0.08
C ASN A 426 26.13 12.75 0.45
N ALA A 427 25.78 13.80 1.19
CA ALA A 427 24.45 13.98 1.78
C ALA A 427 23.45 14.57 0.78
N GLY A 428 22.89 13.72 -0.08
CA GLY A 428 21.77 14.10 -0.94
C GLY A 428 20.53 14.49 -0.12
N ARG A 429 19.86 15.59 -0.48
CA ARG A 429 18.61 16.05 0.17
C ARG A 429 17.41 16.16 -0.79
N PRO A 430 16.82 15.04 -1.25
CA PRO A 430 15.48 15.06 -1.85
C PRO A 430 14.38 15.27 -0.80
N GLU A 431 14.53 14.60 0.36
CA GLU A 431 13.56 14.57 1.46
C GLU A 431 14.29 14.22 2.77
N GLY A 432 13.95 14.88 3.87
CA GLY A 432 14.55 14.64 5.19
C GLY A 432 16.09 14.78 5.20
N SER A 433 16.74 13.91 5.96
CA SER A 433 18.21 13.76 5.95
C SER A 433 18.58 12.27 6.04
N ARG A 434 19.15 11.73 4.97
CA ARG A 434 19.74 10.37 4.94
C ARG A 434 21.26 10.50 4.97
N ALA A 435 21.90 9.89 5.96
CA ALA A 435 23.36 9.78 6.04
C ALA A 435 23.79 8.38 5.56
N HIS A 436 24.85 8.33 4.76
CA HIS A 436 25.55 7.10 4.41
C HIS A 436 26.92 7.12 5.09
N HIS A 437 27.17 6.18 5.99
CA HIS A 437 28.48 6.00 6.61
C HIS A 437 29.16 4.78 5.98
N ARG A 438 30.39 4.96 5.46
CA ARG A 438 31.30 3.83 5.20
C ARG A 438 31.91 3.40 6.52
N GLU A 439 32.03 2.10 6.73
CA GLU A 439 32.83 1.57 7.84
C GLU A 439 34.29 2.01 7.71
N ARG A 440 34.90 2.40 8.84
CA ARG A 440 36.34 2.63 8.92
C ARG A 440 36.94 1.72 9.99
N TYR A 441 37.98 0.98 9.60
CA TYR A 441 38.85 0.29 10.54
C TYR A 441 39.77 1.30 11.23
N SER A 442 39.53 1.57 12.50
CA SER A 442 40.48 2.28 13.36
C SER A 442 41.63 1.34 13.77
N ARG A 443 42.80 1.49 13.13
CA ARG A 443 44.04 0.83 13.58
C ARG A 443 44.54 1.50 14.86
N GLY A 444 44.30 0.86 16.01
CA GLY A 444 44.98 1.21 17.26
C GLY A 444 46.44 0.69 17.28
N PRO A 445 47.41 1.42 17.86
CA PRO A 445 48.75 0.92 18.05
C PRO A 445 48.78 -0.07 19.25
N GLY A 446 48.75 -1.36 18.95
CA GLY A 446 48.85 -2.42 19.97
C GLY A 446 48.08 -3.67 19.57
N GLY A 447 48.78 -4.76 19.27
CA GLY A 447 48.16 -5.97 18.76
C GLY A 447 47.47 -6.83 19.83
N ARG A 448 46.24 -7.26 19.53
CA ARG A 448 45.77 -8.64 19.76
C ARG A 448 44.51 -8.91 18.93
N HIS A 449 44.47 -10.04 18.23
CA HIS A 449 43.28 -10.46 17.49
C HIS A 449 42.22 -11.00 18.45
N LEU A 450 41.01 -10.43 18.37
CA LEU A 450 39.76 -11.13 18.64
C LEU A 450 38.82 -10.84 17.46
N GLY A 451 38.24 -11.90 16.90
CA GLY A 451 37.44 -11.81 15.69
C GLY A 451 36.14 -11.04 15.92
N SER A 452 35.84 -10.07 15.06
CA SER A 452 34.47 -9.61 14.82
C SER A 452 34.38 -9.09 13.38
N GLY A 453 33.30 -9.47 12.68
CA GLY A 453 33.07 -9.08 11.29
C GLY A 453 32.70 -7.60 11.13
N PRO A 454 32.68 -7.09 9.88
CA PRO A 454 32.22 -5.73 9.57
C PRO A 454 30.77 -5.52 10.01
N ARG A 455 30.41 -4.27 10.31
CA ARG A 455 29.15 -3.84 10.93
C ARG A 455 28.55 -2.60 10.25
N LEU A 456 27.64 -2.82 9.30
CA LEU A 456 26.92 -1.71 8.67
C LEU A 456 25.70 -1.30 9.52
N VAL A 457 25.75 -0.10 10.10
CA VAL A 457 24.65 0.49 10.89
C VAL A 457 23.97 1.60 10.08
N GLN A 458 22.71 1.39 9.71
CA GLN A 458 21.88 2.40 9.04
C GLN A 458 20.95 3.09 10.04
N GLN A 459 21.32 4.28 10.52
CA GLN A 459 20.48 5.11 11.38
C GLN A 459 19.67 6.14 10.57
N ALA A 460 18.35 6.10 10.73
CA ALA A 460 17.49 7.26 10.49
C ALA A 460 17.29 7.99 11.83
N GLY A 461 18.10 9.01 12.09
CA GLY A 461 18.15 9.69 13.39
C GLY A 461 17.36 11.00 13.45
N THR A 462 16.63 11.23 14.54
CA THR A 462 16.17 12.55 14.98
C THR A 462 16.55 12.77 16.45
N CYS A 463 17.10 13.95 16.78
CA CYS A 463 17.84 14.17 18.02
C CYS A 463 17.02 14.11 19.32
N GLY A 464 17.59 13.47 20.35
CA GLY A 464 17.35 13.78 21.76
C GLY A 464 18.66 14.25 22.41
N ARG A 465 18.63 15.31 23.21
CA ARG A 465 19.85 15.83 23.88
C ARG A 465 20.11 15.11 25.20
N GLY A 466 21.35 14.66 25.39
CA GLY A 466 21.94 14.47 26.71
C GLY A 466 22.58 15.77 27.21
N GLY A 467 22.68 15.91 28.54
CA GLY A 467 23.38 17.03 29.18
C GLY A 467 23.30 16.93 30.71
N LYS A 468 24.39 16.51 31.36
CA LYS A 468 24.55 16.63 32.82
C LYS A 468 24.81 18.09 33.19
N PRO A 469 24.43 18.50 34.41
CA PRO A 469 25.34 19.25 35.28
C PRO A 469 25.60 18.50 36.59
N HIS A 470 26.82 18.64 37.11
CA HIS A 470 27.14 18.25 38.49
C HIS A 470 26.59 19.29 39.46
N PHE A 471 25.91 18.84 40.51
CA PHE A 471 25.99 19.45 41.84
C PHE A 471 26.03 18.31 42.87
N GLY A 472 26.95 18.43 43.84
CA GLY A 472 27.06 17.48 44.94
C GLY A 472 26.05 17.76 46.04
N GLY A 473 25.70 16.74 46.81
CA GLY A 473 24.76 16.82 47.93
C GLY A 473 24.43 15.41 48.40
N GLU A 474 25.02 15.01 49.52
CA GLU A 474 24.74 13.73 50.15
C GLU A 474 23.29 13.68 50.62
N HIS A 475 22.61 12.53 50.45
CA HIS A 475 21.78 11.91 51.49
C HIS A 475 21.37 10.51 51.03
N ALA A 476 21.85 9.49 51.74
CA ALA A 476 21.38 8.12 51.57
C ALA A 476 19.99 7.94 52.22
N PHE A 477 19.12 7.10 51.64
CA PHE A 477 18.12 6.36 52.42
C PHE A 477 17.81 4.99 51.81
N ASP A 478 17.33 4.09 52.67
CA ASP A 478 17.52 2.63 52.59
C ASP A 478 16.45 1.87 51.78
N LEU A 479 16.84 0.70 51.24
CA LEU A 479 16.00 -0.21 50.46
C LEU A 479 15.60 -1.44 51.30
N ARG A 480 14.48 -1.39 52.05
CA ARG A 480 13.90 -2.59 52.69
C ARG A 480 12.37 -2.61 52.79
N ARG A 481 11.78 -3.65 52.17
CA ARG A 481 10.47 -4.29 52.48
C ARG A 481 9.22 -3.41 52.30
N ASP A 482 8.01 -3.95 52.13
CA ASP A 482 7.55 -5.34 52.32
C ASP A 482 6.48 -5.80 51.29
N ARG A 483 6.20 -7.11 51.25
CA ARG A 483 5.05 -7.72 50.56
C ARG A 483 3.87 -7.89 51.54
N ARG A 484 2.62 -7.57 51.12
CA ARG A 484 1.41 -8.43 51.26
C ARG A 484 0.08 -7.70 50.98
N GLY A 485 -0.86 -8.43 50.36
CA GLY A 485 -2.33 -8.26 50.48
C GLY A 485 -2.95 -7.01 49.82
N ALA A 486 -4.26 -6.98 49.51
CA ALA A 486 -5.30 -8.02 49.57
C ALA A 486 -6.48 -7.68 48.65
N LEU A 487 -7.37 -8.67 48.41
CA LEU A 487 -8.69 -8.52 47.75
C LEU A 487 -9.75 -7.93 48.70
N GLU A 488 -10.80 -7.32 48.12
CA GLU A 488 -12.21 -7.19 48.60
C GLU A 488 -12.46 -6.58 50.01
N ALA A 489 -13.54 -5.87 50.36
CA ALA A 489 -14.95 -5.88 49.95
C ALA A 489 -15.70 -4.65 50.54
N ALA A 490 -16.87 -4.29 49.98
CA ALA A 490 -18.01 -3.53 50.59
C ALA A 490 -17.73 -2.14 51.26
N GLY A 491 -18.63 -1.15 51.30
CA GLY A 491 -20.01 -0.91 50.82
C GLY A 491 -20.45 0.43 51.44
N GLY A 492 -21.51 1.15 51.06
CA GLY A 492 -22.53 1.04 50.02
C GLY A 492 -23.57 2.17 50.26
N ARG A 493 -24.64 2.26 49.45
CA ARG A 493 -25.93 2.90 49.85
C ARG A 493 -27.05 2.55 48.88
N ARG A 494 -28.19 2.10 49.43
CA ARG A 494 -29.52 2.06 48.78
C ARG A 494 -30.06 3.51 48.66
N VAL A 495 -31.20 3.87 48.05
CA VAL A 495 -32.37 3.19 47.43
C VAL A 495 -32.78 4.05 46.19
N GLN A 496 -33.86 3.88 45.41
CA GLN A 496 -35.11 3.12 45.49
C GLN A 496 -35.25 2.15 44.28
N SER A 497 -36.49 1.78 43.91
CA SER A 497 -36.88 0.80 42.88
C SER A 497 -38.34 1.02 42.51
N GLU A 498 -38.74 0.84 41.25
CA GLU A 498 -40.14 0.50 40.90
C GLU A 498 -40.22 -0.60 39.82
N ASN A 499 -40.58 -1.80 40.29
CA ASN A 499 -41.54 -2.75 39.72
C ASN A 499 -41.64 -2.99 38.20
N LEU A 500 -41.22 -4.21 37.80
CA LEU A 500 -41.87 -4.97 36.72
C LEU A 500 -42.27 -6.36 37.27
N THR A 501 -43.54 -6.74 37.11
CA THR A 501 -44.08 -8.06 37.49
C THR A 501 -44.27 -8.96 36.25
N PRO A 502 -44.20 -10.30 36.39
CA PRO A 502 -44.09 -11.20 35.25
C PRO A 502 -45.38 -12.01 34.93
N GLY A 503 -45.45 -12.47 33.67
CA GLY A 503 -45.92 -13.82 33.36
C GLY A 503 -47.16 -13.97 32.47
N LYS A 504 -47.03 -14.80 31.43
CA LYS A 504 -47.79 -16.07 31.30
C LYS A 504 -47.21 -16.97 30.20
N LYS A 505 -47.31 -18.29 30.43
CA LYS A 505 -47.03 -19.37 29.47
C LYS A 505 -48.12 -19.45 28.40
N LEU A 506 -47.85 -20.12 27.27
CA LEU A 506 -48.68 -21.24 26.79
C LEU A 506 -47.91 -22.13 25.79
N ASP A 507 -48.43 -23.33 25.57
CA ASP A 507 -47.71 -24.51 25.07
C ASP A 507 -47.67 -24.70 23.55
N ALA A 508 -46.84 -25.66 23.14
CA ALA A 508 -46.61 -26.10 21.76
C ALA A 508 -47.75 -26.94 21.16
N THR A 509 -47.81 -27.02 19.81
CA THR A 509 -48.13 -28.26 19.08
C THR A 509 -47.74 -28.21 17.59
N SER A 510 -47.22 -29.34 17.10
CA SER A 510 -47.34 -29.94 15.75
C SER A 510 -47.43 -29.03 14.50
N ASP A 511 -46.57 -29.25 13.50
CA ASP A 511 -46.74 -30.34 12.51
C ASP A 511 -45.99 -30.04 11.19
N SER A 512 -45.29 -31.05 10.69
CA SER A 512 -44.54 -30.99 9.43
C SER A 512 -45.42 -31.32 8.23
N LYS A 513 -45.22 -30.65 7.09
CA LYS A 513 -45.50 -31.21 5.74
C LYS A 513 -44.72 -30.50 4.63
N ARG A 514 -43.93 -31.30 3.91
CA ARG A 514 -43.36 -30.96 2.59
C ARG A 514 -44.48 -30.88 1.54
N LEU A 515 -44.26 -30.17 0.43
CA LEU A 515 -44.67 -30.50 -0.96
C LEU A 515 -44.08 -29.42 -1.93
N PRO A 516 -44.02 -29.61 -3.27
CA PRO A 516 -42.70 -29.69 -3.91
C PRO A 516 -42.48 -28.76 -5.13
N VAL A 517 -41.22 -28.77 -5.58
CA VAL A 517 -40.74 -28.24 -6.86
C VAL A 517 -41.56 -28.79 -8.05
N LYS A 518 -41.94 -27.91 -8.99
CA LYS A 518 -42.42 -28.30 -10.32
C LYS A 518 -41.46 -27.83 -11.41
N CYS A 519 -40.85 -28.79 -12.09
CA CYS A 519 -40.09 -28.57 -13.31
C CYS A 519 -41.05 -28.30 -14.49
N ARG A 520 -40.67 -27.44 -15.44
CA ARG A 520 -41.29 -27.34 -16.76
C ARG A 520 -40.22 -27.25 -17.84
N LYS A 521 -40.08 -28.32 -18.62
CA LYS A 521 -39.61 -28.28 -20.01
C LYS A 521 -40.83 -28.37 -20.93
N SER A 522 -40.92 -27.50 -21.93
CA SER A 522 -41.50 -27.82 -23.24
C SER A 522 -41.08 -26.76 -24.25
N ALA A 523 -40.81 -27.19 -25.48
CA ALA A 523 -40.23 -26.36 -26.53
C ALA A 523 -41.28 -25.69 -27.42
N LYS A 524 -40.89 -24.59 -28.04
CA LYS A 524 -41.01 -24.37 -29.49
C LYS A 524 -39.91 -23.41 -29.95
#